data_AF-A0A958IWA5-F1
#
_entry.id   AF-A0A958IWA5-F1
#
_cell.length_a   1.000
_cell.length_b   1.000
_cell.length_c   1.000
_cell.angle_alpha   90.00
_cell.angle_beta   90.00
_cell.angle_gamma   90.00
#
_symmetry.space_group_name_H-M   'P 1'
#
loop_
_entity.id
_entity.type
_entity.pdbx_description
1 polymer ?
#
loop_
_entity_poly.entity_id
_entity_poly.type
_entity_poly.pdbx_seq_one_letter_code
_entity_poly.pdbx_strand_id
1 'polypeptide(L)'
;ARQVRQWIHGLSPFPGAYTFFRGEILKLYHAEARDIDHQRPPGTILKADASGLWVACQSGAIAVLELQLPGRKRLTAAEFLRGTEMGVGEMLG
;
A
#
# COMPACT_ATOMS: atom_id res chain seq x y z
N ALA A 1 10.41 5.77 -1.76
CA ALA A 1 9.81 4.97 -0.67
C ALA A 1 9.85 5.68 0.69
N ARG A 2 11.02 6.08 1.21
CA ARG A 2 11.15 6.63 2.59
C ARG A 2 10.23 7.82 2.91
N GLN A 3 10.11 8.79 1.99
CA GLN A 3 9.20 9.93 2.16
C GLN A 3 7.73 9.51 2.21
N VAL A 4 7.31 8.57 1.35
CA VAL A 4 5.94 8.01 1.36
C VAL A 4 5.64 7.34 2.69
N ARG A 5 6.58 6.57 3.25
CA ARG A 5 6.45 5.99 4.59
C ARG A 5 6.20 7.08 5.64
N GLN A 6 7.02 8.13 5.64
CA GLN A 6 6.91 9.24 6.59
C GLN A 6 5.55 9.94 6.49
N TRP A 7 5.04 10.14 5.26
CA TRP A 7 3.68 10.67 5.06
C TRP A 7 2.59 9.76 5.60
N ILE A 8 2.65 8.45 5.32
CA ILE A 8 1.68 7.48 5.84
C ILE A 8 1.66 7.53 7.37
N HIS A 9 2.83 7.48 8.01
CA HIS A 9 2.93 7.50 9.47
C HIS A 9 2.56 8.85 10.08
N GLY A 10 2.95 9.96 9.46
CA GLY A 10 2.65 11.31 9.95
C GLY A 10 1.18 11.71 9.85
N LEU A 11 0.43 11.12 8.92
CA LEU A 11 -1.01 11.33 8.76
C LEU A 11 -1.84 10.29 9.53
N SER A 12 -1.23 9.26 10.10
CA SER A 12 -1.92 8.18 10.82
C SER A 12 -2.06 8.51 12.32
N PRO A 13 -3.22 8.25 12.95
CA PRO A 13 -4.43 7.65 12.39
C PRO A 13 -5.38 8.67 11.74
N PHE A 14 -5.18 9.97 11.96
CA PHE A 14 -6.02 11.05 11.44
C PHE A 14 -5.13 12.21 10.94
N PRO A 15 -5.37 12.78 9.74
CA PRO A 15 -6.52 12.55 8.83
C PRO A 15 -6.49 11.22 8.05
N GLY A 16 -5.37 10.50 8.08
CA GLY A 16 -5.13 9.24 7.37
C GLY A 16 -4.60 9.48 5.95
N ALA A 17 -3.47 8.85 5.61
CA ALA A 17 -3.02 8.80 4.22
C ALA A 17 -3.92 7.86 3.41
N TYR A 18 -4.11 8.16 2.14
CA TYR A 18 -4.88 7.30 1.23
C TYR A 18 -4.29 7.30 -0.18
N THR A 19 -4.70 6.28 -0.93
CA THR A 19 -4.52 6.15 -2.38
C THR A 19 -5.86 5.70 -2.97
N PHE A 20 -5.95 5.51 -4.28
CA PHE A 20 -7.09 4.83 -4.87
C PHE A 20 -6.71 3.41 -5.32
N PHE A 21 -7.67 2.49 -5.20
CA PHE A 21 -7.61 1.14 -5.74
C PHE A 21 -8.94 0.87 -6.44
N ARG A 22 -8.89 0.67 -7.77
CA ARG A 22 -10.08 0.45 -8.62
C ARG A 22 -11.17 1.53 -8.43
N GLY A 23 -10.75 2.79 -8.28
CA GLY A 23 -11.66 3.93 -8.09
C GLY A 23 -12.15 4.14 -6.65
N GLU A 24 -11.91 3.19 -5.75
CA GLU A 24 -12.25 3.32 -4.34
C GLU A 24 -11.07 3.88 -3.55
N ILE A 25 -11.36 4.69 -2.53
CA ILE A 25 -10.33 5.15 -1.59
C ILE A 25 -9.74 3.92 -0.88
N LEU A 26 -8.44 3.91 -0.65
CA LEU A 26 -7.75 2.92 0.16
C LEU A 26 -6.88 3.65 1.17
N LYS A 27 -7.30 3.62 2.44
CA LYS A 27 -6.53 4.24 3.53
C LYS A 27 -5.34 3.38 3.90
N LEU A 28 -4.21 4.03 4.11
CA LEU A 28 -2.94 3.42 4.50
C LEU A 28 -2.56 3.93 5.89
N TYR A 29 -2.31 3.01 6.81
CA TYR A 29 -2.04 3.35 8.22
C TYR A 29 -0.63 3.03 8.66
N HIS A 30 -0.07 1.96 8.13
CA HIS A 30 1.26 1.50 8.49
C HIS A 30 1.96 0.89 7.28
N ALA A 31 3.21 1.28 7.07
CA ALA A 31 4.03 0.85 5.97
C ALA A 31 5.53 0.88 6.32
N GLU A 32 6.31 0.10 5.59
CA GLU A 32 7.77 0.10 5.65
C GLU A 32 8.37 0.42 4.27
N ALA A 33 9.48 1.17 4.26
CA ALA A 33 10.24 1.36 3.04
C ALA A 33 11.13 0.14 2.80
N ARG A 34 11.19 -0.31 1.54
CA ARG A 34 12.07 -1.38 1.07
C ARG A 34 13.03 -0.79 0.05
N ASP A 35 14.32 -0.91 0.35
CA ASP A 35 15.39 -0.54 -0.59
C ASP A 35 15.60 -1.72 -1.54
N ILE A 36 14.79 -1.75 -2.60
CA ILE A 36 14.85 -2.74 -3.67
C ILE A 36 14.93 -2.03 -5.02
N ASP A 37 15.58 -2.66 -5.99
CA ASP A 37 15.58 -2.16 -7.37
C ASP A 37 14.38 -2.71 -8.15
N HIS A 38 13.81 -1.87 -9.01
CA HIS A 38 12.72 -2.25 -9.90
C HIS A 38 12.58 -1.25 -11.05
N GLN A 39 11.99 -1.69 -12.16
CA GLN A 39 11.76 -0.85 -13.35
C GLN A 39 10.27 -0.52 -13.55
N ARG A 40 9.44 -0.71 -12.52
CA ARG A 40 8.00 -0.44 -12.60
C ARG A 40 7.68 1.03 -12.30
N PRO A 41 6.65 1.61 -12.96
CA PRO A 41 6.17 2.95 -12.62
C PRO A 41 5.72 3.06 -11.16
N PRO A 42 5.90 4.22 -10.49
CA PRO A 42 5.37 4.45 -9.15
C PRO A 42 3.86 4.17 -9.06
N GLY A 43 3.41 3.54 -7.98
CA GLY A 43 2.02 3.10 -7.78
C GLY A 43 1.75 1.66 -8.24
N THR A 44 2.65 1.05 -9.02
CA THR A 44 2.48 -0.35 -9.47
C THR A 44 2.64 -1.34 -8.33
N ILE A 45 1.73 -2.29 -8.20
CA ILE A 45 1.84 -3.40 -7.24
C ILE A 45 2.94 -4.35 -7.71
N LEU A 46 3.98 -4.49 -6.90
CA LEU A 46 5.11 -5.39 -7.12
C LEU A 46 4.87 -6.78 -6.51
N LYS A 47 4.12 -6.82 -5.40
CA LYS A 47 3.82 -8.03 -4.65
C LYS A 47 2.48 -7.89 -3.95
N ALA A 48 1.66 -8.92 -3.98
CA ALA A 48 0.37 -8.98 -3.29
C ALA A 48 0.06 -10.42 -2.91
N ASP A 49 0.70 -10.89 -1.85
CA ASP A 49 0.49 -12.26 -1.33
C ASP A 49 0.49 -12.28 0.20
N ALA A 50 0.44 -13.48 0.80
CA ALA A 50 0.41 -13.67 2.24
C ALA A 50 1.61 -13.03 2.99
N SER A 51 2.73 -12.76 2.29
CA SER A 51 3.90 -12.10 2.87
C SER A 51 3.85 -10.57 2.76
N GLY A 52 2.86 -10.01 2.05
CA GLY A 52 2.54 -8.58 2.09
C GLY A 52 2.18 -7.96 0.75
N LEU A 53 1.81 -6.68 0.82
CA LEU A 53 1.48 -5.82 -0.31
C LEU A 53 2.62 -4.82 -0.55
N TRP A 54 3.34 -4.93 -1.66
CA TRP A 54 4.45 -4.03 -2.00
C TRP A 54 4.09 -3.19 -3.22
N VAL A 55 4.33 -1.88 -3.11
CA VAL A 55 3.97 -0.89 -4.13
C VAL A 55 5.22 -0.14 -4.55
N ALA A 56 5.44 -0.07 -5.85
CA ALA A 56 6.56 0.63 -6.47
C ALA A 56 6.54 2.11 -6.11
N CYS A 57 7.70 2.68 -5.79
CA CYS A 57 7.90 4.11 -5.66
C CYS A 57 8.93 4.57 -6.70
N GLN A 58 9.17 5.88 -6.82
CA GLN A 58 10.23 6.39 -7.71
C GLN A 58 11.61 5.79 -7.39
N SER A 59 11.86 5.49 -6.12
CA SER A 59 13.02 4.76 -5.65
C SER A 59 12.59 3.83 -4.51
N GLY A 60 12.98 2.57 -4.59
CA GLY A 60 12.55 1.51 -3.69
C GLY A 60 11.05 1.22 -3.77
N ALA A 61 10.55 0.42 -2.84
CA ALA A 61 9.12 0.12 -2.71
C ALA A 61 8.58 0.45 -1.31
N ILE A 62 7.26 0.57 -1.21
CA ILE A 62 6.54 0.61 0.05
C ILE A 62 5.89 -0.75 0.30
N ALA A 63 6.26 -1.41 1.40
CA ALA A 63 5.54 -2.55 1.93
C ALA A 63 4.41 -2.02 2.82
N VAL A 64 3.17 -2.09 2.36
CA VAL A 64 1.99 -1.75 3.15
C VAL A 64 1.75 -2.88 4.16
N LEU A 65 1.59 -2.50 5.43
CA LEU A 65 1.38 -3.43 6.53
C LEU A 65 -0.05 -3.36 7.04
N GLU A 66 -0.66 -2.17 7.04
CA GLU A 66 -2.04 -1.98 7.48
C GLU A 66 -2.80 -0.98 6.60
N LEU A 67 -4.01 -1.38 6.19
CA LEU A 67 -4.86 -0.65 5.26
C LEU A 67 -6.35 -0.86 5.53
N GLN A 68 -7.18 -0.04 4.88
CA GLN A 68 -8.64 -0.08 5.03
C GLN A 68 -9.34 0.43 3.76
N LEU A 69 -10.32 -0.33 3.26
CA LEU A 69 -11.32 0.16 2.30
C LEU A 69 -12.47 0.90 3.03
N PRO A 70 -13.13 1.87 2.39
CA PRO A 70 -14.31 2.56 2.88
C PRO A 70 -15.36 1.59 3.42
N GLY A 71 -15.89 1.89 4.61
CA GLY A 71 -16.89 1.06 5.27
C GLY A 71 -16.40 -0.31 5.77
N ARG A 72 -15.12 -0.67 5.57
CA ARG A 72 -14.54 -1.93 6.06
C ARG A 72 -13.71 -1.73 7.32
N LYS A 73 -13.36 -2.82 8.00
CA LYS A 73 -12.42 -2.80 9.12
C LYS A 73 -11.00 -2.49 8.63
N ARG A 74 -10.20 -1.84 9.47
CA ARG A 74 -8.73 -1.77 9.30
C ARG A 74 -8.16 -3.18 9.49
N LEU A 75 -7.32 -3.60 8.57
CA LEU A 75 -6.74 -4.95 8.53
C LEU A 75 -5.25 -4.88 8.25
N THR A 76 -4.54 -5.95 8.59
CA THR A 76 -3.19 -6.17 8.06
C THR A 76 -3.23 -6.46 6.56
N ALA A 77 -2.14 -6.24 5.84
CA ALA A 77 -2.06 -6.55 4.41
C ALA A 77 -2.36 -8.03 4.10
N ALA A 78 -1.84 -8.95 4.91
CA ALA A 78 -2.10 -10.37 4.74
C ALA A 78 -3.59 -10.73 4.96
N GLU A 79 -4.26 -10.10 5.93
CA GLU A 79 -5.71 -10.27 6.14
C GLU A 79 -6.52 -9.69 4.98
N PHE A 80 -6.16 -8.49 4.53
CA PHE A 80 -6.82 -7.80 3.44
C PHE A 80 -6.81 -8.63 2.15
N LEU A 81 -5.65 -9.19 1.81
CA LEU A 81 -5.44 -9.98 0.59
C LEU A 81 -6.14 -11.35 0.59
N ARG A 82 -6.61 -11.85 1.73
CA ARG A 82 -7.47 -13.05 1.79
C ARG A 82 -8.89 -12.80 1.31
N GLY A 83 -9.37 -11.57 1.44
CA GLY A 83 -10.74 -11.17 1.09
C GLY A 83 -10.84 -10.21 -0.09
N THR A 84 -9.71 -9.71 -0.58
CA THR A 84 -9.63 -8.77 -1.70
C THR A 84 -8.51 -9.19 -2.63
N GLU A 85 -8.86 -9.49 -3.88
CA GLU A 85 -7.88 -9.85 -4.89
C GLU A 85 -7.20 -8.58 -5.42
N MET A 86 -5.88 -8.51 -5.24
CA MET A 86 -5.01 -7.51 -5.85
C MET A 86 -3.92 -8.24 -6.64
N GLY A 87 -3.77 -7.90 -7.91
CA GLY A 87 -2.79 -8.49 -8.81
C GLY A 87 -1.49 -7.69 -8.87
N VAL A 88 -0.37 -8.41 -9.03
CA VAL A 88 0.90 -7.80 -9.43
C VAL A 88 0.72 -7.11 -10.79
N GLY A 89 1.16 -5.87 -10.90
CA GLY A 89 0.99 -5.04 -12.09
C GLY A 89 -0.23 -4.13 -12.08
N GLU A 90 -1.20 -4.31 -11.16
CA GLU A 90 -2.25 -3.31 -10.95
C GLU A 90 -1.66 -2.00 -10.39
N MET A 91 -2.37 -0.90 -10.63
CA MET A 91 -1.95 0.45 -10.25
C MET A 91 -2.73 0.95 -9.04
N LEU A 92 -2.03 1.54 -8.09
CA LEU A 92 -2.60 2.39 -7.06
C LEU A 92 -2.38 3.85 -7.45
N GLY A 93 -3.45 4.65 -7.44
CA GLY A 93 -3.39 6.05 -7.86
C GLY A 93 -4.75 6.67 -8.08
#